data_AF-A0AAD8E4J3-F1
#
_entry.id   AF-A0AAD8E4J3-F1
#
_cell.length_a   1.000
_cell.length_b   1.000
_cell.length_c   1.000
_cell.angle_alpha   90.00
_cell.angle_beta   90.00
_cell.angle_gamma   90.00
#
_symmetry.space_group_name_H-M   'P 1'
#
loop_
_entity.id
_entity.type
_entity.pdbx_description
1 polymer ?
#
loop_
_entity_poly.entity_id
_entity_poly.type
_entity_poly.pdbx_seq_one_letter_code
_entity_poly.pdbx_strand_id
1 'polypeptide(L)'
;GPVVAACQDIIVLIPQWLIIILIIGAHYAIVFHLEVPGCPMGYLGPGGIQDNGDFRRCVGGATGYVDRMILGVNHMYQNPTENEVYKSGAFEPEGIVGCLLSVFQVFLGVQAGTTLTFYQEWKDRLKHWLAWGTASGIIGAILCLASKEEGWIPVNKNLWSLSFVLVTSSFAFFLLSACYFLIDVKFWWSGKPFFYPGMNATIMFVGHEVAYNLFPWHWSVGAMNTHFMQLIEALWGTGLKNKNKFEDKGEHLRNVKNGEVEKSAVAAHAWSEKYLIDTKASLIKQIEKQKELTVWGKIHIQK
;
A
#
# COMPACT_ATOMS: atom_id res chain seq x y z
N GLY A 1 12.17 9.45 -36.14
CA GLY A 1 12.75 10.78 -35.84
C GLY A 1 13.13 10.86 -34.38
N PRO A 2 14.00 11.80 -33.96
CA PRO A 2 14.49 11.90 -32.58
C PRO A 2 13.37 12.08 -31.54
N VAL A 3 12.28 12.76 -31.91
CA VAL A 3 11.07 12.92 -31.06
C VAL A 3 10.36 11.58 -30.83
N VAL A 4 10.27 10.73 -31.85
CA VAL A 4 9.63 9.40 -31.74
C VAL A 4 10.44 8.49 -30.81
N ALA A 5 11.77 8.58 -30.84
CA ALA A 5 12.65 7.83 -29.94
C ALA A 5 12.58 8.34 -28.49
N ALA A 6 12.39 9.65 -28.30
CA ALA A 6 12.29 10.28 -26.98
C ALA A 6 10.92 10.14 -26.30
N CYS A 7 9.89 9.69 -27.02
CA CYS A 7 8.54 9.50 -26.48
C CYS A 7 8.01 8.09 -26.74
N GLN A 8 8.91 7.13 -26.92
CA GLN A 8 8.55 5.80 -27.40
C GLN A 8 7.70 5.03 -26.37
N ASP A 9 7.97 5.22 -25.08
CA ASP A 9 7.18 4.68 -23.98
C ASP A 9 5.75 5.21 -23.97
N ILE A 10 5.55 6.49 -24.29
CA ILE A 10 4.22 7.11 -24.37
C ILE A 10 3.49 6.64 -25.62
N ILE A 11 4.17 6.64 -26.78
CA ILE A 11 3.57 6.30 -28.08
C ILE A 11 2.99 4.89 -28.06
N VAL A 12 3.72 3.93 -27.47
CA VAL A 12 3.27 2.54 -27.35
C VAL A 12 2.05 2.42 -26.43
N LEU A 13 1.94 3.29 -25.44
CA LEU A 13 0.85 3.29 -24.47
C LEU A 13 -0.35 4.19 -24.85
N ILE A 14 -0.33 4.84 -26.02
CA ILE A 14 -1.41 5.76 -26.45
C ILE A 14 -2.80 5.11 -26.34
N PRO A 15 -3.05 3.88 -26.85
CA PRO A 15 -4.37 3.26 -26.75
C PRO A 15 -4.84 3.09 -25.30
N GLN A 16 -3.93 2.70 -24.41
CA GLN A 16 -4.20 2.53 -22.98
C GLN A 16 -4.46 3.87 -22.30
N TRP A 17 -3.69 4.91 -22.64
CA TRP A 17 -3.91 6.28 -22.18
C TRP A 17 -5.30 6.79 -22.55
N LEU A 18 -5.79 6.52 -23.76
CA LEU A 18 -7.14 6.90 -24.17
C LEU A 18 -8.23 6.23 -23.32
N ILE A 19 -8.07 4.94 -23.03
CA ILE A 19 -8.99 4.19 -22.15
C ILE A 19 -8.97 4.77 -20.74
N ILE A 20 -7.78 5.06 -20.21
CA ILE A 20 -7.62 5.62 -18.86
C ILE A 20 -8.22 7.01 -18.75
N ILE A 21 -8.02 7.87 -19.75
CA ILE A 21 -8.65 9.20 -19.81
C ILE A 21 -10.17 9.07 -19.83
N LEU A 22 -10.71 8.10 -20.57
CA LEU A 22 -12.15 7.82 -20.58
C LEU A 22 -12.64 7.34 -19.20
N ILE A 23 -11.90 6.48 -18.51
CA ILE A 23 -12.23 6.03 -17.15
C ILE A 23 -12.24 7.20 -16.16
N ILE A 24 -11.21 8.05 -16.20
CA ILE A 24 -11.13 9.25 -15.34
C ILE A 24 -12.28 10.21 -15.66
N GLY A 25 -12.57 10.42 -16.94
CA GLY A 25 -13.69 11.23 -17.39
C GLY A 25 -15.03 10.69 -16.90
N ALA A 26 -15.26 9.38 -16.98
CA ALA A 26 -16.46 8.73 -16.45
C ALA A 26 -16.56 8.85 -14.93
N HIS A 27 -15.46 8.65 -14.19
CA HIS A 27 -15.41 8.86 -12.75
C HIS A 27 -15.84 10.28 -12.37
N TYR A 28 -15.26 11.31 -13.01
CA TYR A 28 -15.59 12.69 -12.70
C TYR A 28 -16.95 13.16 -13.23
N ALA A 29 -17.45 12.55 -14.30
CA ALA A 29 -18.83 12.73 -14.72
C ALA A 29 -19.79 12.27 -13.60
N ILE A 30 -19.56 11.09 -13.02
CA ILE A 30 -20.35 10.58 -11.89
C ILE A 30 -20.21 11.49 -10.67
N VAL A 31 -18.99 11.85 -10.28
CA VAL A 31 -18.74 12.62 -9.05
C VAL A 31 -19.36 14.02 -9.08
N PHE A 32 -19.29 14.72 -10.22
CA PHE A 32 -19.73 16.12 -10.31
C PHE A 32 -21.12 16.32 -10.92
N HIS A 33 -21.65 15.38 -11.71
CA HIS A 33 -22.96 15.54 -12.37
C HIS A 33 -24.07 14.69 -11.75
N LEU A 34 -23.75 13.75 -10.85
CA LEU A 34 -24.79 12.96 -10.17
C LEU A 34 -25.42 13.78 -9.05
N GLU A 35 -26.71 14.07 -9.18
CA GLU A 35 -27.50 14.73 -8.14
C GLU A 35 -27.75 13.76 -6.98
N VAL A 36 -27.17 14.06 -5.82
CA VAL A 36 -27.40 13.29 -4.59
C VAL A 36 -28.45 14.02 -3.74
N PRO A 37 -29.54 13.36 -3.31
CA PRO A 37 -30.60 14.01 -2.55
C PRO A 37 -30.09 14.59 -1.23
N GLY A 38 -30.22 15.91 -1.06
CA GLY A 38 -29.84 16.60 0.17
C GLY A 38 -28.35 16.92 0.31
N CYS A 39 -27.56 16.78 -0.75
CA CYS A 39 -26.14 17.11 -0.78
C CYS A 39 -25.83 18.14 -1.88
N PRO A 40 -24.83 19.02 -1.69
CA PRO A 40 -24.41 19.92 -2.74
C PRO A 40 -23.73 19.13 -3.87
N MET A 41 -23.86 19.63 -5.10
CA MET A 41 -23.22 19.02 -6.27
C MET A 41 -21.70 19.00 -6.11
N GLY A 42 -21.07 17.86 -6.41
CA GLY A 42 -19.63 17.70 -6.28
C GLY A 42 -19.10 17.64 -4.84
N TYR A 43 -19.94 17.30 -3.85
CA TYR A 43 -19.49 17.15 -2.47
C TYR A 43 -18.44 16.03 -2.34
N LEU A 44 -17.26 16.36 -1.82
CA LEU A 44 -16.11 15.44 -1.63
C LEU A 44 -15.75 15.26 -0.14
N GLY A 45 -16.61 15.71 0.76
CA GLY A 45 -16.36 15.70 2.20
C GLY A 45 -16.77 14.40 2.91
N PRO A 46 -16.36 14.24 4.17
CA PRO A 46 -16.70 13.08 5.00
C PRO A 46 -18.14 13.13 5.55
N GLY A 47 -18.87 14.25 5.42
CA GLY A 47 -20.18 14.42 6.03
C GLY A 47 -20.11 14.41 7.56
N GLY A 48 -21.11 13.80 8.21
CA GLY A 48 -21.14 13.72 9.68
C GLY A 48 -21.28 15.10 10.34
N ILE A 49 -20.46 15.39 11.35
CA ILE A 49 -20.45 16.70 12.07
C ILE A 49 -19.60 17.77 11.37
N GLN A 50 -19.01 17.47 10.21
CA GLN A 50 -18.32 18.47 9.42
C GLN A 50 -19.28 19.58 9.00
N ASP A 51 -18.76 20.82 8.91
CA ASP A 51 -19.56 22.02 8.59
C ASP A 51 -20.78 22.16 9.50
N ASN A 52 -20.58 22.04 10.81
CA ASN A 52 -21.63 22.04 11.85
C ASN A 52 -22.71 20.94 11.69
N GLY A 53 -22.49 19.97 10.80
CA GLY A 53 -23.40 18.88 10.53
C GLY A 53 -24.49 19.20 9.52
N ASP A 54 -24.30 20.22 8.68
CA ASP A 54 -25.22 20.57 7.60
C ASP A 54 -25.38 19.40 6.59
N PHE A 55 -24.32 18.61 6.39
CA PHE A 55 -24.27 17.52 5.41
C PHE A 55 -24.08 16.12 6.03
N ARG A 56 -24.78 15.82 7.14
CA ARG A 56 -24.64 14.55 7.89
C ARG A 56 -24.78 13.28 7.06
N ARG A 57 -25.69 13.24 6.08
CA ARG A 57 -26.00 12.06 5.25
C ARG A 57 -25.21 12.00 3.95
N CYS A 58 -24.30 12.94 3.73
CA CYS A 58 -23.56 13.10 2.48
C CYS A 58 -22.17 12.46 2.52
N VAL A 59 -21.96 11.44 3.34
CA VAL A 59 -20.65 10.77 3.51
C VAL A 59 -20.15 10.27 2.14
N GLY A 60 -19.04 10.83 1.68
CA GLY A 60 -18.44 10.54 0.38
C GLY A 60 -19.20 11.06 -0.84
N GLY A 61 -20.23 11.92 -0.64
CA GLY A 61 -21.02 12.51 -1.72
C GLY A 61 -21.56 11.47 -2.71
N ALA A 62 -21.29 11.70 -3.99
CA ALA A 62 -21.73 10.85 -5.10
C ALA A 62 -21.12 9.44 -5.07
N THR A 63 -19.84 9.28 -4.69
CA THR A 63 -19.20 7.96 -4.66
C THR A 63 -19.85 7.08 -3.59
N GLY A 64 -19.94 7.60 -2.36
CA GLY A 64 -20.60 6.89 -1.26
C GLY A 64 -22.08 6.62 -1.53
N TYR A 65 -22.77 7.50 -2.28
CA TYR A 65 -24.17 7.28 -2.65
C TYR A 65 -24.33 6.09 -3.59
N VAL A 66 -23.50 6.00 -4.63
CA VAL A 66 -23.49 4.87 -5.58
C VAL A 66 -23.16 3.56 -4.85
N ASP A 67 -22.14 3.58 -3.98
CA ASP A 67 -21.74 2.37 -3.23
C ASP A 67 -22.87 1.90 -2.30
N ARG A 68 -23.57 2.82 -1.61
CA ARG A 68 -24.76 2.50 -0.80
C ARG A 68 -25.90 1.90 -1.61
N MET A 69 -26.09 2.33 -2.85
CA MET A 69 -27.14 1.81 -3.73
C MET A 69 -26.82 0.41 -4.27
N ILE A 70 -25.57 0.16 -4.64
CA ILE A 70 -25.17 -1.09 -5.30
C ILE A 70 -24.81 -2.17 -4.28
N LEU A 71 -23.92 -1.85 -3.32
CA LEU A 71 -23.44 -2.81 -2.31
C LEU A 71 -24.42 -2.96 -1.15
N GLY A 72 -25.16 -1.89 -0.85
CA GLY A 72 -26.05 -1.84 0.30
C GLY A 72 -25.29 -1.55 1.61
N VAL A 73 -25.96 -0.86 2.53
CA VAL A 73 -25.32 -0.36 3.77
C VAL A 73 -24.71 -1.46 4.63
N ASN A 74 -25.29 -2.68 4.62
CA ASN A 74 -24.81 -3.80 5.45
C ASN A 74 -23.50 -4.42 4.96
N HIS A 75 -23.13 -4.21 3.69
CA HIS A 75 -21.91 -4.77 3.10
C HIS A 75 -20.77 -3.76 3.02
N MET A 76 -21.02 -2.50 3.38
CA MET A 76 -19.98 -1.47 3.42
C MET A 76 -19.19 -1.54 4.72
N TYR A 77 -17.97 -0.99 4.69
CA TYR A 77 -17.18 -0.81 5.89
C TYR A 77 -17.86 0.14 6.90
N GLN A 78 -18.16 -0.41 8.09
CA GLN A 78 -18.96 0.28 9.12
C GLN A 78 -18.16 1.26 9.98
N ASN A 79 -16.84 1.06 10.08
CA ASN A 79 -15.97 1.84 10.95
C ASN A 79 -14.85 2.53 10.16
N PRO A 80 -15.18 3.38 9.15
CA PRO A 80 -14.19 4.14 8.41
C PRO A 80 -13.49 5.13 9.35
N THR A 81 -12.24 5.52 9.04
CA THR A 81 -11.43 6.42 9.89
C THR A 81 -12.13 7.75 10.14
N GLU A 82 -12.96 8.20 9.21
CA GLU A 82 -13.78 9.40 9.30
C GLU A 82 -14.86 9.31 10.38
N ASN A 83 -15.32 8.10 10.72
CA ASN A 83 -16.32 7.93 11.78
C ASN A 83 -15.74 8.33 13.14
N GLU A 84 -14.44 8.08 13.38
CA GLU A 84 -13.80 8.46 14.65
C GLU A 84 -13.74 9.97 14.84
N VAL A 85 -13.47 10.72 13.76
CA VAL A 85 -13.27 12.17 13.80
C VAL A 85 -14.57 12.94 13.57
N TYR A 86 -15.32 12.57 12.54
CA TYR A 86 -16.50 13.29 12.07
C TYR A 86 -17.82 12.61 12.43
N LYS A 87 -17.79 11.46 13.11
CA LYS A 87 -19.00 10.66 13.41
C LYS A 87 -19.83 10.41 12.14
N SER A 88 -19.13 10.25 11.02
CA SER A 88 -19.71 9.92 9.73
C SER A 88 -20.15 8.46 9.72
N GLY A 89 -21.24 8.16 9.00
CA GLY A 89 -21.70 6.78 8.85
C GLY A 89 -20.76 5.88 8.04
N ALA A 90 -21.23 4.67 7.74
CA ALA A 90 -20.50 3.68 6.92
C ALA A 90 -20.08 4.26 5.56
N PHE A 91 -18.85 3.96 5.14
CA PHE A 91 -18.24 4.43 3.89
C PHE A 91 -17.22 3.42 3.39
N GLU A 92 -17.20 3.18 2.08
CA GLU A 92 -16.31 2.21 1.45
C GLU A 92 -15.17 2.93 0.72
N PRO A 93 -13.95 2.97 1.27
CA PRO A 93 -12.82 3.65 0.63
C PRO A 93 -12.35 2.95 -0.66
N GLU A 94 -12.65 1.66 -0.81
CA GLU A 94 -12.36 0.86 -2.01
C GLU A 94 -13.64 0.55 -2.81
N GLY A 95 -14.60 1.47 -2.77
CA GLY A 95 -15.88 1.34 -3.45
C GLY A 95 -15.76 1.31 -4.97
N ILE A 96 -16.89 1.07 -5.64
CA ILE A 96 -16.94 0.83 -7.10
C ILE A 96 -16.41 2.04 -7.86
N VAL A 97 -16.82 3.24 -7.44
CA VAL A 97 -16.43 4.49 -8.11
C VAL A 97 -14.99 4.87 -7.76
N GLY A 98 -14.54 4.61 -6.53
CA GLY A 98 -13.16 4.86 -6.09
C GLY A 98 -12.14 3.97 -6.81
N CYS A 99 -12.48 2.70 -7.04
CA CYS A 99 -11.64 1.72 -7.73
C CYS A 99 -11.19 2.20 -9.14
N LEU A 100 -12.00 3.02 -9.83
CA LEU A 100 -11.65 3.58 -11.13
C LEU A 100 -10.37 4.44 -11.07
N LEU A 101 -10.16 5.20 -10.00
CA LEU A 101 -8.94 5.98 -9.80
C LEU A 101 -7.77 5.11 -9.31
N SER A 102 -8.05 4.02 -8.60
CA SER A 102 -7.05 3.00 -8.26
C SER A 102 -6.47 2.34 -9.52
N VAL A 103 -7.30 2.07 -10.54
CA VAL A 103 -6.84 1.58 -11.86
C VAL A 103 -5.89 2.58 -12.51
N PHE A 104 -6.19 3.88 -12.44
CA PHE A 104 -5.29 4.91 -12.96
C PHE A 104 -3.94 4.91 -12.24
N GLN A 105 -3.93 4.79 -10.91
CA GLN A 105 -2.70 4.72 -10.14
C GLN A 105 -1.82 3.51 -10.52
N VAL A 106 -2.44 2.35 -10.70
CA VAL A 106 -1.75 1.14 -11.18
C VAL A 106 -1.18 1.37 -12.58
N PHE A 107 -1.94 2.03 -13.47
CA PHE A 107 -1.48 2.35 -14.81
C PHE A 107 -0.27 3.29 -14.84
N LEU A 108 -0.17 4.25 -13.91
CA LEU A 108 1.06 5.06 -13.75
C LEU A 108 2.27 4.19 -13.38
N GLY A 109 2.07 3.10 -12.63
CA GLY A 109 3.09 2.07 -12.40
C GLY A 109 3.49 1.32 -13.69
N VAL A 110 2.51 1.01 -14.55
CA VAL A 110 2.78 0.41 -15.88
C VAL A 110 3.61 1.37 -16.74
N GLN A 111 3.32 2.68 -16.71
CA GLN A 111 4.14 3.69 -17.37
C GLN A 111 5.59 3.63 -16.86
N ALA A 112 5.80 3.57 -15.53
CA ALA A 112 7.13 3.48 -14.94
C ALA A 112 7.91 2.23 -15.42
N GLY A 113 7.27 1.07 -15.46
CA GLY A 113 7.88 -0.18 -15.95
C GLY A 113 8.12 -0.19 -17.46
N THR A 114 7.27 0.50 -18.22
CA THR A 114 7.44 0.67 -19.67
C THR A 114 8.68 1.52 -19.96
N THR A 115 8.85 2.64 -19.27
CA THR A 115 10.07 3.46 -19.33
C THR A 115 11.33 2.63 -19.01
N LEU A 116 11.27 1.73 -18.02
CA LEU A 116 12.39 0.84 -17.69
C LEU A 116 12.79 -0.09 -18.86
N THR A 117 11.79 -0.56 -19.62
CA THR A 117 11.97 -1.55 -20.69
C THR A 117 12.47 -0.90 -21.99
N PHE A 118 11.94 0.27 -22.36
CA PHE A 118 12.26 0.93 -23.63
C PHE A 118 13.60 1.68 -23.62
N TYR A 119 13.94 2.35 -22.51
CA TYR A 119 15.20 3.09 -22.43
C TYR A 119 16.29 2.19 -21.84
N GLN A 120 17.41 2.03 -22.56
CA GLN A 120 18.53 1.19 -22.11
C GLN A 120 19.51 1.98 -21.22
N GLU A 121 19.73 3.25 -21.53
CA GLU A 121 20.60 4.15 -20.78
C GLU A 121 19.99 4.56 -19.44
N TRP A 122 20.77 4.44 -18.36
CA TRP A 122 20.32 4.77 -17.00
C TRP A 122 19.95 6.25 -16.85
N LYS A 123 20.64 7.15 -17.58
CA LYS A 123 20.34 8.59 -17.59
C LYS A 123 18.99 8.88 -18.21
N ASP A 124 18.63 8.15 -19.26
CA ASP A 124 17.36 8.35 -19.96
C ASP A 124 16.19 7.88 -19.12
N ARG A 125 16.33 6.74 -18.42
CA ARG A 125 15.34 6.25 -17.44
C ARG A 125 15.08 7.28 -16.35
N LEU A 126 16.14 7.80 -15.72
CA LEU A 126 16.01 8.80 -14.66
C LEU A 126 15.35 10.09 -15.15
N LYS A 127 15.74 10.61 -16.32
CA LYS A 127 15.10 11.81 -16.88
C LYS A 127 13.60 11.64 -17.05
N HIS A 128 13.15 10.49 -17.56
CA HIS A 128 11.72 10.22 -17.77
C HIS A 128 10.97 10.05 -16.45
N TRP A 129 11.48 9.28 -15.50
CA TRP A 129 10.82 9.15 -14.20
C TRP A 129 10.79 10.46 -13.43
N LEU A 130 11.86 11.25 -13.48
CA LEU A 130 11.86 12.59 -12.89
C LEU A 130 10.86 13.52 -13.59
N ALA A 131 10.75 13.46 -14.92
CA ALA A 131 9.77 14.24 -15.68
C ALA A 131 8.32 13.83 -15.34
N TRP A 132 8.04 12.53 -15.25
CA TRP A 132 6.74 12.03 -14.80
C TRP A 132 6.44 12.41 -13.36
N GLY A 133 7.43 12.32 -12.48
CA GLY A 133 7.35 12.72 -11.08
C GLY A 133 7.05 14.20 -10.91
N THR A 134 7.75 15.07 -11.65
CA THR A 134 7.49 16.52 -11.60
C THR A 134 6.16 16.88 -12.25
N ALA A 135 5.80 16.30 -13.40
CA ALA A 135 4.54 16.57 -14.07
C ALA A 135 3.33 16.16 -13.20
N SER A 136 3.33 14.94 -12.67
CA SER A 136 2.26 14.48 -11.77
C SER A 136 2.19 15.31 -10.49
N GLY A 137 3.34 15.69 -9.92
CA GLY A 137 3.40 16.55 -8.72
C GLY A 137 2.85 17.95 -8.97
N ILE A 138 3.18 18.57 -10.10
CA ILE A 138 2.66 19.90 -10.49
C ILE A 138 1.16 19.83 -10.73
N ILE A 139 0.67 18.85 -11.49
CA ILE A 139 -0.76 18.71 -11.77
C ILE A 139 -1.53 18.45 -10.47
N GLY A 140 -1.01 17.56 -9.60
CA GLY A 140 -1.58 17.30 -8.28
C GLY A 140 -1.61 18.55 -7.40
N ALA A 141 -0.53 19.34 -7.39
CA ALA A 141 -0.45 20.59 -6.63
C ALA A 141 -1.42 21.67 -7.14
N ILE A 142 -1.61 21.77 -8.46
CA ILE A 142 -2.58 22.67 -9.08
C ILE A 142 -4.01 22.26 -8.69
N LEU A 143 -4.33 20.97 -8.76
CA LEU A 143 -5.66 20.45 -8.42
C LEU A 143 -6.04 20.69 -6.94
N CYS A 144 -5.07 20.58 -6.03
CA CYS A 144 -5.30 20.88 -4.63
C CYS A 144 -5.07 22.36 -4.26
N LEU A 145 -4.67 23.22 -5.21
CA LEU A 145 -4.27 24.62 -4.97
C LEU A 145 -3.17 24.76 -3.90
N ALA A 146 -2.35 23.72 -3.72
CA ALA A 146 -1.42 23.58 -2.57
C ALA A 146 -2.08 23.77 -1.19
N SER A 147 -3.41 23.69 -1.11
CA SER A 147 -4.19 23.75 0.11
C SER A 147 -4.67 22.35 0.48
N LYS A 148 -4.75 22.09 1.78
CA LYS A 148 -5.17 20.79 2.29
C LYS A 148 -6.67 20.56 2.07
N GLU A 149 -7.48 21.62 2.15
CA GLU A 149 -8.95 21.54 2.22
C GLU A 149 -9.67 22.39 1.16
N GLU A 150 -9.03 23.42 0.58
CA GLU A 150 -9.70 24.40 -0.32
C GLU A 150 -9.41 24.19 -1.82
N GLY A 151 -8.86 23.04 -2.19
CA GLY A 151 -8.61 22.67 -3.58
C GLY A 151 -9.89 22.42 -4.38
N TRP A 152 -9.81 22.48 -5.71
CA TRP A 152 -10.90 22.04 -6.59
C TRP A 152 -11.17 20.54 -6.38
N ILE A 153 -10.09 19.78 -6.20
CA ILE A 153 -10.11 18.38 -5.79
C ILE A 153 -9.11 18.25 -4.65
N PRO A 154 -9.54 18.27 -3.37
CA PRO A 154 -8.63 18.14 -2.25
C PRO A 154 -7.96 16.75 -2.24
N VAL A 155 -6.81 16.66 -1.56
CA VAL A 155 -6.08 15.39 -1.39
C VAL A 155 -6.86 14.55 -0.37
N ASN A 156 -7.65 13.61 -0.87
CA ASN A 156 -8.49 12.76 -0.05
C ASN A 156 -8.13 11.30 -0.29
N LYS A 157 -7.57 10.66 0.74
CA LYS A 157 -7.17 9.25 0.71
C LYS A 157 -8.38 8.33 0.61
N ASN A 158 -9.46 8.63 1.32
CA ASN A 158 -10.61 7.73 1.43
C ASN A 158 -11.49 7.75 0.17
N LEU A 159 -11.56 8.89 -0.52
CA LEU A 159 -12.18 8.94 -1.86
C LEU A 159 -11.24 8.51 -2.99
N TRP A 160 -9.99 8.17 -2.68
CA TRP A 160 -8.94 7.88 -3.66
C TRP A 160 -8.82 8.99 -4.73
N SER A 161 -8.86 10.26 -4.32
CA SER A 161 -9.02 11.40 -5.24
C SER A 161 -7.88 11.52 -6.28
N LEU A 162 -8.14 12.12 -7.45
CA LEU A 162 -7.10 12.25 -8.49
C LEU A 162 -5.88 13.03 -7.99
N SER A 163 -6.08 14.07 -7.19
CA SER A 163 -4.99 14.82 -6.55
C SER A 163 -4.16 13.91 -5.65
N PHE A 164 -4.80 13.02 -4.88
CA PHE A 164 -4.10 12.03 -4.06
C PHE A 164 -3.30 11.04 -4.93
N VAL A 165 -3.90 10.50 -5.99
CA VAL A 165 -3.23 9.57 -6.92
C VAL A 165 -2.01 10.22 -7.58
N LEU A 166 -2.13 11.46 -8.06
CA LEU A 166 -1.04 12.17 -8.74
C LEU A 166 0.09 12.54 -7.79
N VAL A 167 -0.22 13.05 -6.60
CA VAL A 167 0.79 13.40 -5.58
C VAL A 167 1.53 12.16 -5.09
N THR A 168 0.82 11.08 -4.77
CA THR A 168 1.45 9.83 -4.32
C THR A 168 2.29 9.18 -5.42
N SER A 169 1.82 9.23 -6.67
CA SER A 169 2.59 8.75 -7.83
C SER A 169 3.85 9.58 -8.06
N SER A 170 3.79 10.90 -7.88
CA SER A 170 4.97 11.77 -7.95
C SER A 170 6.05 11.35 -6.94
N PHE A 171 5.67 11.15 -5.67
CA PHE A 171 6.59 10.64 -4.66
C PHE A 171 7.13 9.25 -5.01
N ALA A 172 6.28 8.36 -5.55
CA ALA A 172 6.71 7.04 -6.00
C ALA A 172 7.74 7.11 -7.14
N PHE A 173 7.57 8.00 -8.13
CA PHE A 173 8.54 8.19 -9.22
C PHE A 173 9.88 8.74 -8.71
N PHE A 174 9.86 9.69 -7.77
CA PHE A 174 11.08 10.20 -7.16
C PHE A 174 11.79 9.15 -6.32
N LEU A 175 11.04 8.38 -5.52
CA LEU A 175 11.57 7.29 -4.72
C LEU A 175 12.17 6.19 -5.62
N LEU A 176 11.47 5.81 -6.68
CA LEU A 176 11.97 4.86 -7.68
C LEU A 176 13.27 5.35 -8.32
N SER A 177 13.33 6.63 -8.71
CA SER A 177 14.53 7.24 -9.28
C SER A 177 15.71 7.22 -8.31
N ALA A 178 15.46 7.55 -7.03
CA ALA A 178 16.48 7.53 -5.99
C ALA A 178 16.98 6.09 -5.72
N CYS A 179 16.07 5.14 -5.55
CA CYS A 179 16.41 3.73 -5.33
C CYS A 179 17.20 3.14 -6.51
N TYR A 180 16.74 3.37 -7.74
CA TYR A 180 17.41 2.92 -8.96
C TYR A 180 18.83 3.48 -9.06
N PHE A 181 19.02 4.78 -8.81
CA PHE A 181 20.35 5.38 -8.85
C PHE A 181 21.28 4.84 -7.75
N LEU A 182 20.79 4.65 -6.53
CA LEU A 182 21.58 4.16 -5.41
C LEU A 182 21.98 2.68 -5.56
N ILE A 183 21.06 1.84 -6.05
CA ILE A 183 21.24 0.39 -6.14
C ILE A 183 21.90 0.00 -7.46
N ASP A 184 21.35 0.43 -8.60
CA ASP A 184 21.74 -0.08 -9.92
C ASP A 184 22.85 0.74 -10.59
N VAL A 185 23.03 2.01 -10.21
CA VAL A 185 24.09 2.88 -10.79
C VAL A 185 25.28 3.00 -9.85
N LYS A 186 25.03 3.32 -8.58
CA LYS A 186 26.08 3.52 -7.57
C LYS A 186 26.49 2.26 -6.82
N PHE A 187 25.70 1.19 -6.88
CA PHE A 187 25.93 -0.06 -6.15
C PHE A 187 26.22 0.14 -4.65
N TRP A 188 25.70 1.22 -4.06
CA TRP A 188 25.99 1.57 -2.67
C TRP A 188 25.25 0.65 -1.70
N TRP A 189 24.16 0.05 -2.17
CA TRP A 189 23.32 -0.82 -1.38
C TRP A 189 22.72 -1.93 -2.23
N SER A 190 22.52 -3.11 -1.63
CA SER A 190 22.00 -4.29 -2.34
C SER A 190 20.47 -4.39 -2.37
N GLY A 191 19.74 -3.42 -1.81
CA GLY A 191 18.26 -3.40 -1.83
C GLY A 191 17.57 -4.48 -0.98
N LYS A 192 18.33 -5.21 -0.14
CA LYS A 192 17.88 -6.43 0.55
C LYS A 192 16.69 -6.32 1.52
N PRO A 193 16.28 -5.17 2.09
CA PRO A 193 15.00 -5.12 2.80
C PRO A 193 13.79 -4.83 1.90
N PHE A 194 13.98 -4.25 0.70
CA PHE A 194 12.87 -3.96 -0.21
C PHE A 194 12.57 -5.10 -1.19
N PHE A 195 13.57 -5.94 -1.48
CA PHE A 195 13.43 -7.03 -2.42
C PHE A 195 12.37 -8.07 -2.01
N TYR A 196 12.47 -8.60 -0.79
CA TYR A 196 11.55 -9.62 -0.29
C TYR A 196 10.08 -9.17 -0.19
N PRO A 197 9.76 -8.01 0.43
CA PRO A 197 8.38 -7.52 0.47
C PRO A 197 7.88 -7.09 -0.91
N GLY A 198 8.75 -6.53 -1.76
CA GLY A 198 8.38 -6.12 -3.12
C GLY A 198 7.95 -7.27 -4.02
N MET A 199 8.55 -8.45 -3.88
CA MET A 199 8.15 -9.64 -4.65
C MET A 199 6.88 -10.33 -4.13
N ASN A 200 6.48 -10.07 -2.88
CA ASN A 200 5.39 -10.81 -2.21
C ASN A 200 4.51 -9.89 -1.35
N ALA A 201 4.01 -8.81 -1.93
CA ALA A 201 3.22 -7.81 -1.21
C ALA A 201 1.98 -8.37 -0.50
N THR A 202 1.27 -9.34 -1.12
CA THR A 202 0.09 -9.98 -0.51
C THR A 202 0.44 -10.77 0.75
N ILE A 203 1.55 -11.50 0.74
CA ILE A 203 2.01 -12.26 1.92
C ILE A 203 2.37 -11.29 3.05
N MET A 204 3.01 -10.16 2.71
CA MET A 204 3.33 -9.13 3.68
C MET A 204 2.05 -8.50 4.28
N PHE A 205 1.05 -8.19 3.46
CA PHE A 205 -0.23 -7.66 3.91
C PHE A 205 -0.96 -8.63 4.85
N VAL A 206 -1.14 -9.89 4.43
CA VAL A 206 -1.77 -10.92 5.28
C VAL A 206 -0.95 -11.14 6.56
N GLY A 207 0.38 -11.14 6.45
CA GLY A 207 1.27 -11.23 7.59
C GLY A 207 1.10 -10.08 8.57
N HIS A 208 0.95 -8.85 8.08
CA HIS A 208 0.66 -7.67 8.91
C HIS A 208 -0.67 -7.84 9.65
N GLU A 209 -1.76 -8.19 8.94
CA GLU A 209 -3.08 -8.35 9.56
C GLU A 209 -3.10 -9.46 10.62
N VAL A 210 -2.47 -10.59 10.33
CA VAL A 210 -2.40 -11.71 11.28
C VAL A 210 -1.48 -11.36 12.47
N ALA A 211 -0.37 -10.67 12.24
CA ALA A 211 0.65 -10.40 13.24
C ALA A 211 0.56 -9.03 13.92
N TYR A 212 -0.49 -8.24 13.63
CA TYR A 212 -0.64 -6.84 14.07
C TYR A 212 -0.46 -6.66 15.59
N ASN A 213 -0.90 -7.63 16.40
CA ASN A 213 -0.74 -7.64 17.86
C ASN A 213 0.31 -8.62 18.40
N LEU A 214 1.04 -9.32 17.53
CA LEU A 214 1.99 -10.37 17.91
C LEU A 214 3.44 -9.87 17.96
N PHE A 215 3.74 -8.71 17.39
CA PHE A 215 5.08 -8.15 17.46
C PHE A 215 5.36 -7.56 18.86
N PRO A 216 6.39 -8.05 19.58
CA PRO A 216 6.69 -7.61 20.95
C PRO A 216 7.34 -6.21 21.04
N TRP A 217 7.36 -5.47 19.92
CA TRP A 217 8.03 -4.18 19.76
C TRP A 217 7.00 -3.12 19.36
N HIS A 218 6.35 -2.52 20.35
CA HIS A 218 5.57 -1.31 20.19
C HIS A 218 6.04 -0.32 21.26
N TRP A 219 6.44 0.88 20.84
CA TRP A 219 6.97 1.89 21.73
C TRP A 219 6.12 3.16 21.59
N SER A 220 5.13 3.28 22.47
CA SER A 220 4.32 4.50 22.56
C SER A 220 5.08 5.56 23.37
N VAL A 221 5.39 6.71 22.76
CA VAL A 221 5.91 7.89 23.48
C VAL A 221 4.72 8.76 23.88
N GLY A 222 4.20 8.55 25.09
CA GLY A 222 3.11 9.37 25.64
C GLY A 222 1.81 9.25 24.84
N ALA A 223 1.05 10.35 24.74
CA ALA A 223 -0.28 10.34 24.11
C ALA A 223 -0.26 10.35 22.56
N MET A 224 0.90 10.57 21.93
CA MET A 224 1.08 10.57 20.47
C MET A 224 0.00 11.35 19.69
N ASN A 225 -0.26 12.58 20.15
CA ASN A 225 -1.37 13.41 19.64
C ASN A 225 -1.12 14.00 18.24
N THR A 226 0.07 13.85 17.66
CA THR A 226 0.40 14.42 16.34
C THR A 226 0.85 13.34 15.38
N HIS A 227 0.43 13.46 14.11
CA HIS A 227 0.84 12.55 13.04
C HIS A 227 2.35 12.51 12.82
N PHE A 228 3.06 13.61 13.11
CA PHE A 228 4.52 13.63 13.02
C PHE A 228 5.18 12.72 14.06
N MET A 229 4.63 12.66 15.27
CA MET A 229 5.15 11.81 16.33
C MET A 229 4.88 10.33 16.04
N GLN A 230 3.70 10.02 15.49
CA GLN A 230 3.37 8.69 14.96
C GLN A 230 4.29 8.28 13.79
N LEU A 231 4.64 9.22 12.90
CA LEU A 231 5.59 8.97 11.82
C LEU A 231 6.99 8.63 12.36
N ILE A 232 7.47 9.40 13.34
CA ILE A 232 8.77 9.12 13.99
C ILE A 232 8.75 7.74 14.64
N GLU A 233 7.68 7.39 15.37
CA GLU A 233 7.53 6.06 15.95
C GLU A 233 7.61 4.97 14.88
N ALA A 234 6.86 5.10 13.78
CA ALA A 234 6.85 4.13 12.70
C ALA A 234 8.24 4.00 12.03
N LEU A 235 8.93 5.11 11.78
CA LEU A 235 10.29 5.13 11.24
C LEU A 235 11.30 4.50 12.22
N TRP A 236 11.12 4.71 13.51
CA TRP A 236 11.99 4.18 14.55
C TRP A 236 11.77 2.69 14.79
N GLY A 237 10.51 2.25 14.85
CA GLY A 237 10.12 0.84 14.97
C GLY A 237 10.58 -0.01 13.79
N THR A 238 10.59 0.57 12.58
CA THR A 238 11.15 -0.08 11.38
C THR A 238 12.67 -0.05 11.32
N GLY A 239 13.32 0.96 11.92
CA GLY A 239 14.78 1.11 11.96
C GLY A 239 15.50 0.24 13.00
N LEU A 240 14.83 -0.15 14.09
CA LEU A 240 15.45 -0.89 15.19
C LEU A 240 15.38 -2.42 15.01
N LYS A 241 16.54 -3.02 14.71
CA LYS A 241 16.86 -4.39 15.15
C LYS A 241 17.49 -4.31 16.54
N ASN A 242 16.70 -4.02 17.58
CA ASN A 242 17.27 -3.89 18.92
C ASN A 242 17.39 -5.24 19.63
N LYS A 243 18.63 -5.71 19.82
CA LYS A 243 18.96 -6.93 20.60
C LYS A 243 18.81 -6.72 22.12
N ASN A 244 18.48 -5.53 22.59
CA ASN A 244 18.69 -5.17 23.99
C ASN A 244 17.38 -5.13 24.80
N LYS A 245 16.66 -6.27 24.85
CA LYS A 245 15.64 -6.51 25.89
C LYS A 245 15.63 -7.95 26.41
N PHE A 246 16.79 -8.61 26.38
CA PHE A 246 17.01 -9.87 27.10
C PHE A 246 17.82 -9.69 28.41
N GLU A 247 18.59 -8.61 28.56
CA GLU A 247 19.37 -8.35 29.78
C GLU A 247 18.51 -7.79 30.93
N ASP A 248 17.62 -6.83 30.67
CA ASP A 248 16.77 -6.24 31.72
C ASP A 248 15.69 -7.18 32.28
N LYS A 249 15.30 -8.22 31.52
CA LYS A 249 14.40 -9.27 32.03
C LYS A 249 15.14 -10.33 32.86
N GLY A 250 16.47 -10.41 32.77
CA GLY A 250 17.29 -11.34 33.56
C GLY A 250 17.46 -10.93 35.03
N GLU A 251 17.27 -9.65 35.35
CA GLU A 251 17.25 -9.16 36.74
C GLU A 251 15.86 -9.15 37.36
N HIS A 252 14.82 -8.85 36.59
CA HIS A 252 13.46 -8.84 37.14
C HIS A 252 12.90 -10.24 37.39
N LEU A 253 13.35 -11.26 36.64
CA LEU A 253 12.95 -12.66 36.84
C LEU A 253 13.75 -13.38 37.94
N ARG A 254 14.84 -12.79 38.47
CA ARG A 254 15.56 -13.34 39.63
C ARG A 254 14.82 -13.11 40.95
N ASN A 255 13.98 -12.08 41.04
CA ASN A 255 13.27 -11.73 42.27
C ASN A 255 11.85 -12.32 42.38
N VAL A 256 11.40 -13.11 41.39
CA VAL A 256 10.09 -13.79 41.40
C VAL A 256 10.23 -15.32 41.56
N LYS A 257 11.46 -15.85 41.59
CA LYS A 257 11.71 -17.29 41.85
C LYS A 257 11.61 -17.64 43.35
N ASN A 258 10.42 -17.51 43.91
CA ASN A 258 9.95 -18.30 45.05
C ASN A 258 8.53 -18.79 44.71
N GLY A 259 8.45 -19.92 44.02
CA GLY A 259 7.19 -20.53 43.59
C GLY A 259 7.25 -20.95 42.12
N GLU A 260 7.45 -22.24 41.92
CA GLU A 260 7.33 -23.03 40.70
C GLU A 260 6.56 -22.39 39.52
N VAL A 261 7.21 -22.21 38.37
CA VAL A 261 7.16 -23.13 37.21
C VAL A 261 8.10 -22.54 36.15
N GLU A 262 9.27 -23.15 36.08
CA GLU A 262 10.21 -23.03 34.96
C GLU A 262 9.70 -23.95 33.84
N LYS A 263 9.30 -23.41 32.66
CA LYS A 263 9.31 -24.08 31.31
C LYS A 263 8.49 -23.37 30.18
N SER A 264 8.59 -22.04 29.99
CA SER A 264 7.86 -21.40 28.85
C SER A 264 8.69 -20.58 27.87
N ALA A 265 9.92 -20.18 28.19
CA ALA A 265 10.70 -19.29 27.31
C ALA A 265 11.68 -20.02 26.36
N VAL A 266 12.02 -21.28 26.63
CA VAL A 266 12.88 -22.09 25.73
C VAL A 266 12.04 -22.83 24.67
N ALA A 267 10.72 -22.93 24.87
CA ALA A 267 9.83 -23.64 23.95
C ALA A 267 9.56 -22.86 22.65
N ALA A 268 9.40 -21.53 22.68
CA ALA A 268 9.03 -20.77 21.47
C ALA A 268 10.18 -20.64 20.46
N HIS A 269 11.43 -20.51 20.94
CA HIS A 269 12.60 -20.46 20.07
C HIS A 269 12.95 -21.83 19.49
N ALA A 270 12.71 -22.91 20.27
CA ALA A 270 12.81 -24.28 19.77
C ALA A 270 11.64 -24.66 18.83
N TRP A 271 10.46 -24.05 18.97
CA TRP A 271 9.29 -24.35 18.14
C TRP A 271 9.41 -23.78 16.73
N SER A 272 9.95 -22.56 16.57
CA SER A 272 10.20 -21.95 15.23
C SER A 272 11.27 -22.71 14.44
N GLU A 273 12.40 -23.06 15.07
CA GLU A 273 13.45 -23.83 14.39
C GLU A 273 13.02 -25.27 14.12
N LYS A 274 12.30 -25.93 15.05
CA LYS A 274 11.81 -27.29 14.85
C LYS A 274 10.68 -27.37 13.81
N TYR A 275 9.75 -26.41 13.75
CA TYR A 275 8.75 -26.37 12.68
C TYR A 275 9.39 -26.05 11.31
N LEU A 276 10.33 -25.12 11.21
CA LEU A 276 11.02 -24.85 9.94
C LEU A 276 11.89 -26.03 9.47
N ILE A 277 12.48 -26.80 10.39
CA ILE A 277 13.27 -28.00 10.08
C ILE A 277 12.36 -29.20 9.77
N ASP A 278 11.29 -29.45 10.53
CA ASP A 278 10.34 -30.56 10.29
C ASP A 278 9.51 -30.33 9.02
N THR A 279 9.13 -29.07 8.72
CA THR A 279 8.43 -28.74 7.47
C THR A 279 9.35 -28.90 6.25
N LYS A 280 10.63 -28.50 6.36
CA LYS A 280 11.63 -28.76 5.32
C LYS A 280 11.94 -30.24 5.16
N ALA A 281 12.05 -31.01 6.24
CA ALA A 281 12.32 -32.45 6.20
C ALA A 281 11.12 -33.23 5.63
N SER A 282 9.90 -32.83 5.95
CA SER A 282 8.66 -33.41 5.38
C SER A 282 8.53 -33.11 3.88
N LEU A 283 8.82 -31.88 3.45
CA LEU A 283 8.86 -31.49 2.03
C LEU A 283 9.97 -32.22 1.27
N ILE A 284 11.17 -32.39 1.84
CA ILE A 284 12.27 -33.12 1.21
C ILE A 284 11.93 -34.62 1.09
N LYS A 285 11.33 -35.24 2.12
CA LYS A 285 10.85 -36.64 2.03
C LYS A 285 9.73 -36.82 1.01
N GLN A 286 8.81 -35.85 0.87
CA GLN A 286 7.79 -35.90 -0.17
C GLN A 286 8.38 -35.74 -1.58
N ILE A 287 9.39 -34.88 -1.75
CA ILE A 287 10.11 -34.70 -3.01
C ILE A 287 10.94 -35.95 -3.37
N GLU A 288 11.61 -36.59 -2.40
CA GLU A 288 12.32 -37.85 -2.61
C GLU A 288 11.38 -39.02 -2.94
N LYS A 289 10.23 -39.13 -2.24
CA LYS A 289 9.22 -40.15 -2.54
C LYS A 289 8.61 -39.97 -3.94
N GLN A 290 8.41 -38.72 -4.40
CA GLN A 290 7.98 -38.43 -5.77
C GLN A 290 9.07 -38.77 -6.80
N LYS A 291 10.35 -38.55 -6.49
CA LYS A 291 11.47 -38.97 -7.36
C LYS A 291 11.58 -40.48 -7.46
N GLU A 292 11.44 -41.23 -6.36
CA GLU A 292 11.46 -42.70 -6.40
C GLU A 292 10.26 -43.28 -7.17
N LEU A 293 9.06 -42.71 -7.01
CA LEU A 293 7.88 -43.12 -7.79
C LEU A 293 8.04 -42.80 -9.29
N THR A 294 8.74 -41.72 -9.65
CA THR A 294 9.04 -41.37 -11.05
C THR A 294 10.13 -42.29 -11.64
N VAL A 295 11.08 -42.75 -10.83
CA VAL A 295 12.13 -43.69 -11.24
C VAL A 295 11.58 -45.12 -11.38
N TRP A 296 10.76 -45.59 -10.43
CA TRP A 296 10.08 -46.89 -10.54
C TRP A 296 9.01 -46.93 -11.64
N GLY A 297 8.30 -45.82 -11.85
CA GLY A 297 7.38 -45.64 -12.99
C GLY A 297 8.09 -45.72 -14.34
N LYS A 298 9.37 -45.32 -14.44
CA LYS A 298 10.19 -45.50 -15.66
C LYS A 298 10.76 -46.90 -15.81
N ILE A 299 11.05 -47.61 -14.72
CA ILE A 299 11.59 -48.98 -14.76
C ILE A 299 10.51 -50.01 -15.13
N HIS A 300 9.22 -49.75 -14.84
CA HIS A 300 8.09 -50.60 -15.29
C HIS A 300 7.62 -50.35 -16.73
N ILE A 301 8.21 -49.39 -17.45
CA ILE A 301 7.88 -49.09 -18.86
C ILE A 301 8.99 -49.60 -19.81
N GLN A 302 10.06 -50.22 -19.29
CA GLN A 302 11.21 -50.71 -20.06
C GLN A 302 11.56 -52.20 -19.79
N LYS A 303 10.59 -53.02 -19.38
CA LYS A 303 10.68 -54.48 -19.43
C LYS A 303 9.48 -55.07 -20.16
#